data_AF-A0A1B7VE90-F1
#
_entry.id   AF-A0A1B7VE90-F1
#
_cell.length_a   1.000
_cell.length_b   1.000
_cell.length_c   1.000
_cell.angle_alpha   90.00
_cell.angle_beta   90.00
_cell.angle_gamma   90.00
#
_symmetry.space_group_name_H-M   'P 1'
#
loop_
_entity.id
_entity.type
_entity.pdbx_description
1 polymer ?
#
loop_
_entity_poly.entity_id
_entity_poly.type
_entity_poly.pdbx_seq_one_letter_code
_entity_poly.pdbx_strand_id
1 'polypeptide(L)'
;MKLSDLSPEILEKIKLVRWDRIIEKHEGPEDWSSVLQYSEPEFMEIDGYPVLLPVDKSHHPNISIIRSIWAEDKKSLTLFLSDTTYEDDPFFSGFMTVCDRLKNENFFLAILYHEWFIIERPEIFET
;
A
#
# COMPACT_ATOMS: atom_id res chain seq x y z
N MET A 1 -13.22 -2.77 5.83
CA MET A 1 -13.75 -3.26 4.53
C MET A 1 -13.13 -4.63 4.26
N LYS A 2 -13.80 -5.55 3.56
CA LYS A 2 -13.18 -6.81 3.11
C LYS A 2 -13.05 -6.85 1.60
N LEU A 3 -11.98 -7.46 1.10
CA LEU A 3 -11.80 -7.69 -0.34
C LEU A 3 -12.97 -8.52 -0.91
N SER A 4 -13.46 -9.49 -0.15
CA SER A 4 -14.62 -10.32 -0.50
C SER A 4 -15.94 -9.55 -0.66
N ASP A 5 -16.02 -8.33 -0.13
CA ASP A 5 -17.22 -7.48 -0.24
C ASP A 5 -17.25 -6.70 -1.57
N LEU A 6 -16.15 -6.71 -2.34
CA LEU A 6 -16.07 -6.00 -3.61
C LEU A 6 -16.88 -6.69 -4.70
N SER A 7 -17.53 -5.90 -5.53
CA SER A 7 -18.22 -6.43 -6.71
C SER A 7 -17.21 -6.93 -7.76
N PRO A 8 -17.60 -7.86 -8.64
CA PRO A 8 -16.76 -8.30 -9.74
C PRO A 8 -16.29 -7.13 -10.63
N GLU A 9 -17.15 -6.12 -10.84
CA GLU A 9 -16.80 -4.93 -11.63
C GLU A 9 -15.64 -4.13 -10.99
N ILE A 10 -15.64 -3.99 -9.66
CA ILE A 10 -14.57 -3.29 -8.94
C ILE A 10 -13.27 -4.10 -9.02
N LEU A 11 -13.35 -5.42 -8.86
CA LEU A 11 -12.18 -6.30 -9.00
C LEU A 11 -11.55 -6.18 -10.39
N GLU A 12 -12.36 -6.15 -11.46
CA GLU A 12 -11.84 -5.94 -12.81
C GLU A 12 -11.17 -4.56 -12.98
N LYS A 13 -11.67 -3.50 -12.33
CA LYS A 13 -10.99 -2.19 -12.33
C LYS A 13 -9.65 -2.24 -11.61
N ILE A 14 -9.56 -2.94 -10.48
CA ILE A 14 -8.33 -3.09 -9.71
C ILE A 14 -7.26 -3.79 -10.56
N LYS A 15 -7.60 -4.87 -11.28
CA LYS A 15 -6.66 -5.63 -12.13
C LYS A 15 -5.98 -4.80 -13.22
N LEU A 16 -6.57 -3.68 -13.63
CA LEU A 16 -6.00 -2.79 -14.65
C LEU A 16 -4.87 -1.88 -14.13
N VAL A 17 -4.60 -1.93 -12.82
CA VAL A 17 -3.66 -1.02 -12.16
C VAL A 17 -2.31 -1.70 -11.93
N ARG A 18 -1.24 -1.04 -12.38
CA ARG A 18 0.14 -1.35 -11.99
C ARG A 18 0.54 -0.56 -10.75
N TRP A 19 1.36 -1.17 -9.92
CA TRP A 19 1.86 -0.56 -8.68
C TRP A 19 3.40 -0.39 -8.65
N ASP A 20 4.07 -0.57 -9.78
CA ASP A 20 5.51 -0.36 -9.98
C ASP A 20 5.82 0.83 -10.91
N ARG A 21 5.09 1.93 -10.78
CA ARG A 21 5.15 3.07 -11.72
C ARG A 21 6.38 3.98 -11.55
N ILE A 22 7.58 3.39 -11.38
CA ILE A 22 8.87 4.08 -11.36
C ILE A 22 9.57 3.85 -12.71
N ILE A 23 10.04 4.94 -13.34
CA ILE A 23 10.81 4.88 -14.59
C ILE A 23 12.16 4.19 -14.31
N GLU A 24 12.61 3.32 -15.21
CA GLU A 24 13.89 2.57 -15.11
C GLU A 24 13.98 1.53 -13.99
N LYS A 25 12.86 1.17 -13.32
CA LYS A 25 12.85 -0.02 -12.46
C LYS A 25 13.11 -1.28 -13.30
N HIS A 26 14.15 -2.04 -12.93
CA HIS A 26 14.55 -3.27 -13.63
C HIS A 26 13.77 -4.51 -13.22
N GLU A 27 12.95 -4.40 -12.18
CA GLU A 27 12.06 -5.44 -11.66
C GLU A 27 10.61 -5.17 -12.11
N GLY A 28 9.84 -6.23 -12.38
CA GLY A 28 8.46 -6.16 -12.84
C GLY A 28 8.25 -6.67 -14.28
N PRO A 29 7.02 -6.57 -14.82
CA PRO A 29 5.93 -5.72 -14.35
C PRO A 29 5.21 -6.26 -13.10
N GLU A 30 4.95 -5.38 -12.16
CA GLU A 30 4.15 -5.65 -10.98
C GLU A 30 2.75 -5.03 -11.11
N ASP A 31 1.72 -5.88 -11.10
CA ASP A 31 0.34 -5.47 -11.28
C ASP A 31 -0.62 -6.13 -10.30
N TRP A 32 -1.77 -5.50 -10.13
CA TRP A 32 -2.82 -6.01 -9.25
C TRP A 32 -3.49 -7.29 -9.79
N SER A 33 -3.40 -7.57 -11.10
CA SER A 33 -3.91 -8.82 -11.64
C SER A 33 -3.16 -10.02 -11.08
N SER A 34 -1.83 -9.93 -11.02
CA SER A 34 -0.94 -10.95 -10.49
C SER A 34 -1.10 -11.10 -8.98
N VAL A 35 -1.17 -9.97 -8.25
CA VAL A 35 -1.42 -9.99 -6.79
C VAL A 35 -2.75 -10.69 -6.48
N LEU A 36 -3.84 -10.34 -7.17
CA LEU A 36 -5.14 -10.98 -6.93
C LEU A 36 -5.18 -12.46 -7.34
N GLN A 37 -4.24 -12.92 -8.17
CA GLN A 37 -4.16 -14.31 -8.62
C GLN A 37 -3.34 -15.19 -7.69
N TYR A 38 -2.25 -14.67 -7.12
CA TYR A 38 -1.23 -15.46 -6.44
C TYR A 38 -1.02 -15.11 -4.97
N SER A 39 -1.66 -14.05 -4.49
CA SER A 39 -1.53 -13.55 -3.11
C SER A 39 -2.91 -13.47 -2.43
N GLU A 40 -2.90 -13.21 -1.13
CA GLU A 40 -4.10 -13.00 -0.31
C GLU A 40 -4.14 -11.56 0.25
N PRO A 41 -4.22 -10.51 -0.60
CA PRO A 41 -4.28 -9.14 -0.12
C PRO A 41 -5.60 -8.87 0.61
N GLU A 42 -5.56 -7.93 1.56
CA GLU A 42 -6.73 -7.50 2.30
C GLU A 42 -6.65 -6.00 2.59
N PHE A 43 -7.80 -5.36 2.82
CA PHE A 43 -7.82 -3.97 3.25
C PHE A 43 -7.22 -3.79 4.65
N MET A 44 -6.33 -2.83 4.77
CA MET A 44 -5.86 -2.28 6.04
C MET A 44 -6.57 -0.95 6.32
N GLU A 45 -6.86 -0.65 7.59
CA GLU A 45 -7.42 0.64 7.97
C GLU A 45 -6.30 1.62 8.32
N ILE A 46 -6.28 2.79 7.67
CA ILE A 46 -5.29 3.84 7.91
C ILE A 46 -6.03 5.17 8.07
N ASP A 47 -5.90 5.79 9.24
CA ASP A 47 -6.62 7.00 9.64
C ASP A 47 -8.14 6.94 9.34
N GLY A 48 -8.76 5.77 9.54
CA GLY A 48 -10.19 5.53 9.30
C GLY A 48 -10.58 5.26 7.85
N TYR A 49 -9.62 5.12 6.93
CA TYR A 49 -9.87 4.79 5.52
C TYR A 49 -9.36 3.39 5.17
N PRO A 50 -10.11 2.60 4.39
CA PRO A 50 -9.62 1.33 3.85
C PRO A 50 -8.60 1.57 2.74
N VAL A 51 -7.43 0.96 2.88
CA VAL A 51 -6.31 1.02 1.92
C VAL A 51 -5.92 -0.41 1.55
N LEU A 52 -5.81 -0.68 0.25
CA LEU A 52 -5.38 -1.97 -0.28
C LEU A 52 -3.91 -1.88 -0.73
N LEU A 53 -3.05 -2.62 -0.05
CA LEU A 53 -1.60 -2.73 -0.32
C LEU A 53 -1.30 -4.06 -1.03
N PRO A 54 -0.28 -4.14 -1.91
CA PRO A 54 0.04 -5.34 -2.67
C PRO A 54 0.87 -6.33 -1.85
N VAL A 55 0.40 -6.65 -0.64
CA VAL A 55 1.01 -7.61 0.30
C VAL A 55 -0.05 -8.55 0.83
N ASP A 56 0.36 -9.72 1.32
CA ASP A 56 -0.58 -10.66 1.94
C ASP A 56 -1.13 -10.11 3.26
N LYS A 57 -2.38 -10.45 3.58
CA LYS A 57 -3.00 -10.10 4.86
C LYS A 57 -2.20 -10.57 6.09
N SER A 58 -1.35 -11.60 5.93
CA SER A 58 -0.45 -12.10 6.97
C SER A 58 0.64 -11.10 7.35
N HIS A 59 0.95 -10.13 6.48
CA HIS A 59 1.92 -9.07 6.75
C HIS A 59 1.36 -8.00 7.69
N HIS A 60 0.03 -7.79 7.68
CA HIS A 60 -0.60 -6.66 8.38
C HIS A 60 -0.19 -6.51 9.86
N PRO A 61 -0.06 -7.58 10.67
CA PRO A 61 0.39 -7.44 12.06
C PRO A 61 1.82 -6.91 12.23
N ASN A 62 2.65 -7.02 11.19
CA ASN A 62 4.05 -6.59 11.18
C ASN A 62 4.24 -5.23 10.49
N ILE A 63 3.16 -4.63 9.98
CA ILE A 63 3.21 -3.34 9.31
C ILE A 63 2.99 -2.22 10.32
N SER A 64 3.95 -1.29 10.39
CA SER A 64 3.83 -0.06 11.16
C SER A 64 3.82 1.17 10.25
N ILE A 65 2.82 2.04 10.40
CA ILE A 65 2.74 3.28 9.64
C ILE A 65 3.60 4.35 10.32
N ILE A 66 4.70 4.73 9.67
CA ILE A 66 5.64 5.74 10.15
C ILE A 66 5.10 7.14 9.86
N ARG A 67 4.50 7.32 8.68
CA ARG A 67 3.92 8.60 8.26
C ARG A 67 2.79 8.41 7.27
N SER A 68 1.69 9.12 7.48
CA SER A 68 0.63 9.32 6.48
C SER A 68 0.61 10.77 6.01
N ILE A 69 0.63 10.97 4.70
CA ILE A 69 0.53 12.29 4.06
C ILE A 69 -0.67 12.27 3.13
N TRP A 70 -1.69 13.03 3.50
CA TRP A 70 -2.94 13.10 2.77
C TRP A 70 -2.96 14.30 1.83
N ALA A 71 -3.37 14.09 0.58
CA ALA A 71 -3.76 15.20 -0.29
C ALA A 71 -4.96 15.95 0.32
N GLU A 72 -5.01 17.28 0.12
CA GLU A 72 -6.08 18.14 0.65
C GLU A 72 -7.47 17.68 0.19
N ASP A 73 -7.58 17.26 -1.07
CA ASP A 73 -8.82 16.77 -1.67
C ASP A 73 -9.15 15.30 -1.33
N LYS A 74 -8.31 14.65 -0.53
CA LYS A 74 -8.43 13.24 -0.13
C LYS A 74 -8.54 12.27 -1.31
N LYS A 75 -7.94 12.60 -2.46
CA LYS A 75 -7.85 11.67 -3.60
C LYS A 75 -6.57 10.84 -3.62
N SER A 76 -5.53 11.27 -2.91
CA SER A 76 -4.26 10.56 -2.84
C SER A 76 -3.73 10.51 -1.40
N LEU A 77 -2.98 9.46 -1.13
CA LEU A 77 -2.33 9.16 0.16
C LEU A 77 -0.91 8.69 -0.14
N THR A 78 0.07 9.29 0.51
CA THR A 78 1.44 8.75 0.56
C THR A 78 1.70 8.19 1.95
N LEU A 79 2.19 6.95 2.02
CA LEU A 79 2.59 6.31 3.26
C LEU A 79 4.07 6.00 3.23
N PHE A 80 4.66 6.20 4.40
CA PHE A 80 5.94 5.64 4.80
C PHE A 80 5.63 4.60 5.86
N LEU A 81 6.06 3.36 5.65
CA LEU A 81 5.77 2.26 6.57
C LEU A 81 7.00 1.35 6.72
N SER A 82 7.03 0.60 7.80
CA SER A 82 7.87 -0.59 7.92
C SER A 82 7.02 -1.85 7.83
N ASP A 83 7.58 -2.92 7.25
CA ASP A 83 7.02 -4.27 7.21
C ASP A 83 8.11 -5.26 7.64
N THR A 84 7.99 -5.76 8.87
CA THR A 84 9.00 -6.67 9.47
C THR A 84 8.67 -8.16 9.26
N THR A 85 7.86 -8.49 8.25
CA THR A 85 7.40 -9.88 8.02
C THR A 85 8.53 -10.85 7.72
N TYR A 86 9.55 -10.43 6.98
CA TYR A 86 10.68 -11.29 6.59
C TYR A 86 11.97 -10.99 7.35
N GLU A 87 12.26 -9.72 7.59
CA GLU A 87 13.44 -9.25 8.32
C GLU A 87 13.06 -8.07 9.23
N ASP A 88 13.77 -7.95 10.35
CA ASP A 88 13.61 -6.85 11.33
C ASP A 88 14.74 -5.82 11.23
N ASP A 89 15.45 -5.78 10.09
CA ASP A 89 16.43 -4.75 9.79
C ASP A 89 15.70 -3.53 9.19
N PRO A 90 15.79 -2.32 9.79
CA PRO A 90 15.17 -1.11 9.25
C PRO A 90 15.54 -0.80 7.80
N PHE A 91 16.71 -1.24 7.34
CA PHE A 91 17.16 -1.08 5.97
C PHE A 91 16.36 -1.94 4.99
N PHE A 92 15.96 -3.15 5.37
CA PHE A 92 15.24 -4.10 4.52
C PHE A 92 13.72 -4.12 4.74
N SER A 93 13.25 -3.51 5.82
CA SER A 93 11.84 -3.48 6.19
C SER A 93 11.13 -2.17 5.83
N GLY A 94 11.81 -1.16 5.31
CA GLY A 94 11.20 0.13 4.96
C GLY A 94 10.53 0.14 3.57
N PHE A 95 9.33 0.74 3.48
CA PHE A 95 8.58 0.89 2.23
C PHE A 95 7.89 2.25 2.10
N MET A 96 7.88 2.76 0.88
CA MET A 96 7.03 3.89 0.49
C MET A 96 5.92 3.41 -0.44
N THR A 97 4.69 3.87 -0.18
CA THR A 97 3.56 3.63 -1.09
C THR A 97 2.82 4.91 -1.40
N VAL A 98 2.36 5.02 -2.65
CA VAL A 98 1.40 6.04 -3.08
C VAL A 98 0.11 5.31 -3.43
N CYS A 99 -0.99 5.76 -2.84
CA CYS A 99 -2.31 5.19 -3.04
C CYS A 99 -3.26 6.25 -3.55
N ASP A 100 -4.06 5.91 -4.56
CA ASP A 100 -5.12 6.77 -5.06
C ASP A 100 -6.48 6.21 -4.72
N ARG A 101 -7.44 7.09 -4.46
CA ARG A 101 -8.83 6.71 -4.26
C ARG A 101 -9.41 6.24 -5.58
N LEU A 102 -9.93 5.01 -5.60
CA LEU A 102 -10.59 4.51 -6.80
C LEU A 102 -11.88 5.31 -7.05
N LYS A 103 -12.11 5.71 -8.31
CA LYS A 103 -13.22 6.60 -8.67
C LYS A 103 -14.56 5.98 -8.26
N ASN A 104 -15.38 6.78 -7.55
CA ASN A 104 -16.68 6.41 -6.98
C ASN A 104 -16.63 5.38 -5.85
N GLU A 105 -15.44 5.03 -5.37
CA GLU A 105 -15.25 4.14 -4.23
C GLU A 105 -14.73 4.91 -3.00
N ASN A 106 -14.89 4.32 -1.83
CA ASN A 106 -14.46 4.89 -0.55
C ASN A 106 -13.14 4.30 -0.04
N PHE A 107 -12.40 3.58 -0.88
CA PHE A 107 -11.11 2.98 -0.54
C PHE A 107 -9.98 3.49 -1.44
N PHE A 108 -8.76 3.32 -0.96
CA PHE A 108 -7.53 3.66 -1.67
C PHE A 108 -6.84 2.40 -2.16
N LEU A 109 -6.23 2.49 -3.33
CA LEU A 109 -5.50 1.41 -3.99
C LEU A 109 -4.06 1.85 -4.20
N ALA A 110 -3.08 1.02 -3.81
CA ALA A 110 -1.69 1.31 -4.11
C ALA A 110 -1.46 1.38 -5.63
N ILE A 111 -0.86 2.48 -6.07
CA ILE A 111 -0.39 2.71 -7.46
C ILE A 111 1.14 2.79 -7.53
N LEU A 112 1.78 2.83 -6.36
CA LEU A 112 3.21 2.67 -6.16
C LEU A 112 3.41 1.90 -4.84
N TYR A 113 4.20 0.84 -4.82
CA TYR A 113 4.71 0.21 -3.60
C TYR A 113 6.17 -0.20 -3.83
N HIS A 114 7.10 0.33 -3.04
CA HIS A 114 8.53 0.11 -3.28
C HIS A 114 9.31 0.12 -1.98
N GLU A 115 10.32 -0.75 -1.90
CA GLU A 115 11.30 -0.72 -0.83
C GLU A 115 12.00 0.64 -0.78
N TRP A 116 12.22 1.13 0.44
CA TRP A 116 12.88 2.40 0.68
C TRP A 116 13.55 2.36 2.06
N PHE A 117 14.74 2.94 2.18
CA PHE A 117 15.50 2.99 3.42
C PHE A 117 14.92 4.04 4.39
N ILE A 118 13.74 3.75 4.92
CA ILE A 118 13.03 4.64 5.84
C ILE A 118 13.54 4.36 7.25
N ILE A 119 14.04 5.41 7.90
CA ILE A 119 14.33 5.43 9.33
C ILE A 119 13.16 6.07 10.09
N GLU A 120 13.08 5.78 11.38
CA GLU A 120 12.07 6.30 12.30
C GLU A 120 11.92 7.82 12.22
N ARG A 121 10.74 8.32 12.59
CA ARG A 121 10.50 9.76 12.66
C ARG A 121 11.39 10.36 13.75
N PRO A 122 12.14 11.43 13.49
CA PRO A 122 12.99 12.02 14.52
C PRO A 122 12.16 12.47 15.73
N GLU A 123 12.67 12.20 16.95
CA GLU A 123 11.98 12.48 18.23
C GLU A 123 11.45 13.92 18.36
N ILE A 124 12.16 14.89 17.76
CA ILE A 124 11.76 16.32 17.70
C ILE A 124 10.34 16.50 17.12
N PHE A 125 9.87 15.57 16.29
CA PHE A 125 8.57 15.62 15.64
C PHE A 125 7.54 14.65 16.23
N GLU A 126 7.85 13.94 17.32
CA GLU A 126 6.88 13.13 18.07
C GLU A 126 5.95 14.05 18.88
N THR A 127 4.68 13.65 19.02
CA THR A 127 3.62 14.40 19.72
C THR A 127 3.20 13.73 21.01
#